data_AF-A0A524JDL4-F1
#
_entry.id   AF-A0A524JDL4-F1
#
_cell.length_a   1.000
_cell.length_b   1.000
_cell.length_c   1.000
_cell.angle_alpha   90.00
_cell.angle_beta   90.00
_cell.angle_gamma   90.00
#
_symmetry.space_group_name_H-M   'P 1'
#
loop_
_entity.id
_entity.type
_entity.pdbx_description
1 polymer ?
#
loop_
_entity_poly.entity_id
_entity_poly.type
_entity_poly.pdbx_seq_one_letter_code
_entity_poly.pdbx_strand_id
1 'polypeptide(L)'
;MSKIRLRTLLVLVVGLIAAVGIAACGDDDSSTSGDTTATDGGSADLGLIEDGTLIVGSDIPFPPFEQGDPPDYEGFDIDLINAVADNLGLTT
;
A
#
# COMPACT_ATOMS: atom_id res chain seq x y z
N MET A 1 -50.68 5.25 -2.13
CA MET A 1 -49.62 5.76 -3.04
C MET A 1 -48.24 5.92 -2.37
N SER A 2 -48.10 5.91 -1.04
CA SER A 2 -46.81 5.98 -0.34
C SER A 2 -46.00 4.67 -0.34
N LYS A 3 -46.68 3.51 -0.28
CA LYS A 3 -46.03 2.18 -0.20
C LYS A 3 -45.30 1.76 -1.49
N ILE A 4 -45.75 2.26 -2.64
CA ILE A 4 -45.14 1.99 -3.95
C ILE A 4 -43.86 2.82 -4.11
N ARG A 5 -43.89 4.10 -3.71
CA ARG A 5 -42.71 4.98 -3.71
C ARG A 5 -41.63 4.52 -2.73
N LEU A 6 -42.02 3.95 -1.58
CA LEU A 6 -41.09 3.39 -0.61
C LEU A 6 -40.40 2.11 -1.10
N ARG A 7 -41.12 1.25 -1.85
CA ARG A 7 -40.55 0.05 -2.47
C ARG A 7 -39.59 0.38 -3.60
N THR A 8 -39.92 1.38 -4.44
CA THR A 8 -39.01 1.85 -5.50
C THR A 8 -37.73 2.46 -4.95
N LEU A 9 -37.81 3.18 -3.82
CA LEU A 9 -36.65 3.79 -3.18
C LEU A 9 -35.73 2.74 -2.52
N LEU A 10 -36.31 1.68 -1.93
CA LEU A 10 -35.54 0.58 -1.35
C LEU A 10 -34.81 -0.27 -2.41
N VAL A 11 -35.43 -0.48 -3.58
CA VAL A 11 -34.77 -1.15 -4.72
C VAL A 11 -33.61 -0.33 -5.28
N LEU A 12 -33.75 1.00 -5.33
CA LEU A 12 -32.66 1.91 -5.75
C LEU A 12 -31.48 1.89 -4.77
N VAL A 13 -31.73 1.86 -3.47
CA VAL A 13 -30.67 1.81 -2.44
C VAL A 13 -29.93 0.46 -2.46
N VAL A 14 -30.65 -0.65 -2.60
CA VAL A 14 -30.02 -1.98 -2.71
C VAL A 14 -29.24 -2.12 -4.02
N GLY A 15 -29.73 -1.56 -5.13
CA GLY A 15 -29.01 -1.52 -6.40
C GLY A 15 -27.70 -0.72 -6.34
N LEU A 16 -27.67 0.38 -5.57
CA LEU A 16 -26.47 1.18 -5.38
C LEU A 16 -25.40 0.44 -4.56
N ILE A 17 -25.82 -0.35 -3.57
CA ILE A 17 -24.91 -1.15 -2.71
C ILE A 17 -24.32 -2.34 -3.49
N ALA A 18 -25.11 -2.97 -4.38
CA ALA A 18 -24.64 -4.07 -5.21
C ALA A 18 -23.58 -3.65 -6.26
N ALA A 19 -23.57 -2.38 -6.68
CA ALA A 19 -22.58 -1.86 -7.62
C ALA A 19 -21.18 -1.69 -6.99
N VAL A 20 -21.08 -1.58 -5.66
CA VAL A 20 -19.80 -1.38 -4.95
C VAL A 20 -19.10 -2.71 -4.64
N GLY A 21 -19.82 -3.84 -4.66
CA GLY A 21 -19.30 -5.15 -4.23
C GLY A 21 -18.54 -5.97 -5.29
N ILE A 22 -18.45 -5.51 -6.54
CA ILE A 22 -17.89 -6.31 -7.66
C ILE A 22 -16.42 -5.92 -7.96
N ALA A 23 -15.91 -4.83 -7.38
CA ALA A 23 -14.55 -4.35 -7.67
C ALA A 23 -13.41 -5.12 -6.93
N ALA A 24 -13.73 -6.15 -6.13
CA ALA A 24 -12.73 -6.88 -5.33
C ALA A 24 -12.53 -8.35 -5.74
N CYS A 25 -13.04 -8.77 -6.90
CA CYS A 25 -12.77 -10.10 -7.46
C CYS A 25 -12.55 -9.97 -8.97
N GLY A 26 -11.40 -9.41 -9.34
CA GLY A 26 -10.98 -9.20 -10.73
C GLY A 26 -9.53 -9.65 -10.90
N ASP A 27 -9.38 -10.89 -11.36
CA ASP A 27 -8.22 -11.43 -12.05
C ASP A 27 -8.03 -10.66 -13.38
N ASP A 28 -6.79 -10.23 -13.59
CA ASP A 28 -6.13 -9.70 -14.80
C ASP A 28 -6.85 -8.77 -15.82
N ASP A 29 -6.07 -7.73 -16.15
CA ASP A 29 -6.08 -6.90 -17.37
C ASP A 29 -6.98 -5.64 -17.47
N SER A 30 -6.33 -4.60 -18.01
CA SER A 30 -6.82 -3.29 -18.47
C SER A 30 -7.00 -2.15 -17.43
N SER A 31 -5.93 -1.35 -17.40
CA SER A 31 -5.79 0.02 -16.91
C SER A 31 -7.00 0.95 -17.13
N THR A 32 -7.49 1.54 -16.03
CA THR A 32 -8.11 2.87 -16.05
C THR A 32 -7.51 3.71 -14.92
N SER A 33 -6.85 4.80 -15.30
CA SER A 33 -6.33 5.81 -14.38
C SER A 33 -7.48 6.46 -13.61
N GLY A 34 -7.39 6.45 -12.29
CA GLY A 34 -8.34 7.13 -11.43
C GLY A 34 -7.92 7.07 -9.97
N ASP A 35 -7.29 8.16 -9.52
CA ASP A 35 -7.10 8.55 -8.12
C ASP A 35 -6.38 7.55 -7.21
N THR A 36 -5.09 7.77 -7.02
CA THR A 36 -4.32 7.19 -5.93
C THR A 36 -4.78 7.82 -4.61
N THR A 37 -5.98 7.45 -4.16
CA THR A 37 -6.26 7.47 -2.73
C THR A 37 -5.29 6.46 -2.13
N ALA A 38 -4.23 6.99 -1.49
CA ALA A 38 -3.34 6.21 -0.64
C ALA A 38 -4.23 5.46 0.35
N THR A 39 -4.49 4.20 0.01
CA THR A 39 -5.13 3.28 0.93
C THR A 39 -4.10 3.13 2.02
N ASP A 40 -4.36 3.79 3.14
CA ASP A 40 -3.68 3.57 4.41
C ASP A 40 -3.42 2.08 4.50
N GLY A 41 -2.15 1.71 4.45
CA GLY A 41 -1.66 0.37 4.19
C GLY A 41 -2.11 -0.53 5.32
N GLY A 42 -3.35 -1.02 5.23
CA GLY A 42 -3.88 -2.02 6.14
C GLY A 42 -2.87 -3.14 6.15
N SER A 43 -2.24 -3.34 7.31
CA SER A 43 -1.06 -4.18 7.53
C SER A 43 -1.21 -5.52 6.84
N ALA A 44 -0.76 -5.58 5.59
CA ALA A 44 -0.37 -6.84 5.01
C ALA A 44 0.79 -7.31 5.87
N ASP A 45 0.75 -8.56 6.32
CA ASP A 45 1.88 -9.16 7.00
C ASP A 45 3.08 -9.12 6.04
N LEU A 46 4.03 -8.22 6.32
CA LEU A 46 5.21 -8.01 5.50
C LEU A 46 6.28 -9.09 5.76
N GLY A 47 6.05 -9.99 6.72
CA GLY A 47 7.03 -11.01 7.09
C GLY A 47 8.35 -10.43 7.60
N LEU A 48 8.28 -9.32 8.33
CA LEU A 48 9.47 -8.69 8.92
C LEU A 48 10.14 -9.64 9.91
N ILE A 49 11.48 -9.55 10.00
CA ILE A 49 12.25 -10.28 11.01
C ILE A 49 11.97 -9.70 12.40
N GLU A 50 11.84 -8.37 12.49
CA GLU A 50 11.50 -7.62 13.71
C GLU A 50 10.35 -6.65 13.42
N ASP A 51 9.36 -6.58 14.32
CA ASP A 51 8.17 -5.74 14.13
C ASP A 51 8.55 -4.26 14.01
N GLY A 52 8.14 -3.62 12.91
CA GLY A 52 8.38 -2.20 12.65
C GLY A 52 9.78 -1.87 12.09
N THR A 53 10.64 -2.88 11.88
CA THR A 53 12.01 -2.68 11.38
C THR A 53 12.29 -3.51 10.13
N LEU A 54 12.71 -2.84 9.07
CA LEU A 54 13.20 -3.44 7.84
C LEU A 54 14.70 -3.74 7.98
N ILE A 55 15.03 -4.99 8.33
CA ILE A 55 16.42 -5.44 8.43
C ILE A 55 16.99 -5.68 7.03
N VAL A 56 18.04 -4.94 6.66
CA VAL A 56 18.67 -4.98 5.33
C VAL A 56 20.10 -5.49 5.43
N GLY A 57 20.43 -6.52 4.65
CA GLY A 57 21.82 -6.94 4.44
C GLY A 57 22.45 -6.17 3.29
N SER A 58 23.66 -5.68 3.48
CA SER A 58 24.38 -4.81 2.52
C SER A 58 25.88 -5.19 2.51
N ASP A 59 26.52 -5.13 1.34
CA ASP A 59 27.94 -5.48 1.15
C ASP A 59 28.80 -4.21 1.12
N ILE A 60 29.07 -3.69 2.31
CA ILE A 60 29.78 -2.41 2.49
C ILE A 60 31.30 -2.66 2.59
N PRO A 61 32.16 -1.91 1.87
CA PRO A 61 31.86 -0.71 1.07
C PRO A 61 31.82 -0.94 -0.45
N PHE A 62 30.84 -0.32 -1.12
CA PHE A 62 30.72 -0.25 -2.58
C PHE A 62 30.25 1.14 -3.08
N PRO A 63 31.14 2.15 -3.11
CA PRO A 63 30.80 3.49 -3.59
C PRO A 63 30.34 3.53 -5.06
N PRO A 64 29.35 4.37 -5.41
CA PRO A 64 28.62 5.35 -4.57
C PRO A 64 27.30 4.79 -3.98
N PHE A 65 27.11 3.47 -3.95
CA PHE A 65 25.82 2.85 -3.63
C PHE A 65 25.66 2.63 -2.12
N GLU A 66 26.68 2.09 -1.47
CA GLU A 66 26.64 1.73 -0.05
C GLU A 66 28.04 1.91 0.58
N GLN A 67 28.17 2.82 1.54
CA GLN A 67 29.44 3.16 2.19
C GLN A 67 29.20 3.74 3.59
N GLY A 68 30.27 3.83 4.38
CA GLY A 68 30.23 4.33 5.77
C GLY A 68 30.45 3.22 6.80
N ASP A 69 30.22 3.55 8.05
CA ASP A 69 30.41 2.67 9.21
C ASP A 69 29.20 2.84 10.15
N PRO A 70 28.75 1.80 10.86
CA PRO A 70 27.58 1.92 11.71
C PRO A 70 27.81 2.98 12.82
N PRO A 71 26.81 3.85 13.09
CA PRO A 71 25.46 3.87 12.51
C PRO A 71 25.32 4.74 11.25
N ASP A 72 26.39 5.39 10.80
CA ASP A 72 26.39 6.42 9.76
C ASP A 72 26.72 5.80 8.39
N TYR A 73 25.70 5.25 7.74
CA TYR A 73 25.77 4.76 6.36
C TYR A 73 25.22 5.79 5.36
N GLU A 74 25.77 5.82 4.16
CA GLU A 74 25.36 6.70 3.07
C GLU A 74 25.50 6.01 1.70
N GLY A 75 24.88 6.60 0.68
CA GLY A 75 24.94 6.14 -0.71
C GLY A 75 23.56 5.94 -1.32
N PHE A 76 23.52 5.71 -2.63
CA PHE A 76 22.24 5.59 -3.34
C PHE A 76 21.34 4.46 -2.81
N ASP A 77 21.91 3.30 -2.47
CA ASP A 77 21.13 2.16 -1.99
C ASP A 77 20.61 2.41 -0.57
N ILE A 78 21.40 3.11 0.26
CA ILE A 78 20.99 3.56 1.60
C ILE A 78 19.82 4.55 1.51
N ASP A 79 19.92 5.56 0.65
CA ASP A 79 18.86 6.55 0.44
C ASP A 79 17.57 5.89 -0.09
N LEU A 80 17.72 4.96 -1.04
CA LEU A 80 16.59 4.24 -1.63
C LEU A 80 15.86 3.40 -0.59
N ILE A 81 16.58 2.61 0.21
CA ILE A 81 15.95 1.70 1.16
C ILE A 81 15.32 2.44 2.34
N ASN A 82 15.91 3.56 2.77
CA ASN A 82 15.31 4.46 3.75
C ASN A 82 13.98 5.03 3.25
N ALA A 83 13.93 5.49 1.99
CA ALA A 83 12.68 6.01 1.42
C ALA A 83 11.59 4.92 1.27
N VAL A 84 11.99 3.67 0.99
CA VAL A 84 11.07 2.52 0.98
C VAL A 84 10.52 2.26 2.37
N ALA A 85 11.38 2.22 3.40
CA ALA A 85 10.95 2.03 4.78
C ALA A 85 10.00 3.14 5.25
N ASP A 86 10.32 4.40 4.96
CA ASP A 86 9.47 5.56 5.29
C ASP A 86 8.07 5.44 4.65
N ASN A 87 7.99 5.06 3.39
CA ASN A 87 6.72 4.87 2.67
C ASN A 87 5.89 3.70 3.25
N LEU A 88 6.56 2.71 3.84
CA LEU A 88 5.92 1.58 4.53
C LEU A 88 5.65 1.85 6.01
N GLY A 89 6.08 2.99 6.55
CA GLY A 89 5.97 3.31 7.98
C GLY A 89 6.89 2.46 8.87
N LEU A 90 8.05 2.05 8.36
CA LEU A 90 9.06 1.23 9.04
C LEU A 90 10.34 2.02 9.31
N THR A 91 11.19 1.50 10.19
CA THR A 91 12.58 1.97 10.37
C THR A 91 13.56 1.02 9.69
N THR A 92 14.72 1.51 9.28
CA THR A 92 15.89 0.70 8.85
C THR A 92 16.91 0.52 9.97
#